data_AF-A0A930RGI6-F1
#
_entry.id   AF-A0A930RGI6-F1
#
_cell.length_a   1.000
_cell.length_b   1.000
_cell.length_c   1.000
_cell.angle_alpha   90.00
_cell.angle_beta   90.00
_cell.angle_gamma   90.00
#
_symmetry.space_group_name_H-M   'P 1'
#
loop_
_entity.id
_entity.type
_entity.pdbx_description
1 polymer ?
#
loop_
_entity_poly.entity_id
_entity_poly.type
_entity_poly.pdbx_seq_one_letter_code
_entity_poly.pdbx_strand_id
1 'polypeptide(L)'
;MNIIYHEQGKVFHLFNDSISYIFMVLPHGGLGSLYFGAALRDREGFEHLFERAHRGMSACVFADSRDYSLDAIRQELPTYGS
;
A
#
# COMPACT_ATOMS: atom_id res chain seq x y z
N MET A 1 -2.16 21.15 6.38
CA MET A 1 -1.86 19.71 6.49
C MET A 1 -3.19 19.00 6.65
N ASN A 2 -3.52 18.13 5.71
CA ASN A 2 -4.83 17.46 5.63
C ASN A 2 -4.62 15.95 5.63
N ILE A 3 -5.61 15.23 6.16
CA ILE A 3 -5.63 13.77 6.20
C ILE A 3 -6.98 13.34 5.65
N ILE A 4 -6.96 12.56 4.56
CA ILE A 4 -8.17 12.03 3.94
C ILE A 4 -8.11 10.50 4.02
N TYR A 5 -9.23 9.90 4.38
CA TYR A 5 -9.43 8.46 4.35
C TYR A 5 -10.46 8.12 3.27
N HIS A 6 -10.03 7.36 2.28
CA HIS A 6 -10.87 6.84 1.20
C HIS A 6 -11.40 5.46 1.63
N GLU A 7 -12.63 5.41 2.15
CA GLU A 7 -13.21 4.19 2.75
C GLU A 7 -13.29 3.01 1.78
N GLN A 8 -13.65 3.27 0.52
CA GLN A 8 -13.84 2.22 -0.50
C GLN A 8 -12.54 1.44 -0.76
N GLY A 9 -11.42 2.15 -0.85
CA GLY A 9 -10.07 1.58 -1.06
C GLY A 9 -9.31 1.27 0.21
N LYS A 10 -9.82 1.68 1.37
CA LYS A 10 -9.10 1.73 2.65
C LYS A 10 -7.74 2.43 2.54
N VAL A 11 -7.69 3.53 1.81
CA VAL A 11 -6.47 4.32 1.54
C VAL A 11 -6.44 5.56 2.41
N PHE A 12 -5.28 5.85 2.99
CA PHE A 12 -4.98 7.09 3.69
C PHE A 12 -4.11 7.97 2.80
N HIS A 13 -4.50 9.24 2.66
CA HIS A 13 -3.71 10.26 1.98
C HIS A 13 -3.39 11.39 2.96
N LEU A 14 -2.12 11.48 3.34
CA LEU A 14 -1.57 12.50 4.24
C LEU A 14 -0.82 13.55 3.43
N PHE A 15 -1.41 14.73 3.44
CA PHE A 15 -1.15 15.91 2.64
C PHE A 15 -0.51 17.16 3.23
N ASN A 16 0.47 17.78 2.59
CA ASN A 16 0.64 19.24 2.70
C ASN A 16 0.91 19.86 1.32
N ASP A 17 1.31 21.14 1.30
CA ASP A 17 1.54 21.88 0.05
C ASP A 17 2.75 21.37 -0.75
N SER A 18 3.61 20.55 -0.14
CA SER A 18 4.88 20.09 -0.70
C SER A 18 4.95 18.57 -0.88
N ILE A 19 4.36 17.79 0.03
CA ILE A 19 4.47 16.33 0.05
C ILE A 19 3.13 15.63 0.21
N SER A 20 3.06 14.44 -0.39
CA SER A 20 1.99 13.46 -0.18
C SER A 20 2.58 12.15 0.30
N TYR A 21 1.94 11.59 1.32
CA TYR A 21 2.22 10.26 1.84
C TYR A 21 0.94 9.44 1.79
N ILE A 22 1.00 8.30 1.10
CA ILE A 22 -0.16 7.49 0.77
C ILE A 22 0.12 6.04 1.12
N PHE A 23 -0.74 5.46 1.95
CA PHE A 23 -0.68 4.06 2.36
C PHE A 23 -2.09 3.48 2.45
N MET A 24 -2.22 2.16 2.48
CA MET A 24 -3.51 1.49 2.49
C MET A 24 -3.56 0.30 3.45
N VAL A 25 -4.77 -0.05 3.89
CA VAL A 25 -5.01 -1.33 4.58
C VAL A 25 -5.07 -2.43 3.54
N LEU A 26 -4.13 -3.36 3.63
CA LEU A 26 -3.99 -4.49 2.72
C LEU A 26 -4.99 -5.62 3.04
N PRO A 27 -5.26 -6.53 2.08
CA PRO A 27 -6.17 -7.66 2.30
C PRO A 27 -5.90 -8.52 3.53
N HIS A 28 -4.62 -8.70 3.91
CA HIS A 28 -4.24 -9.46 5.10
C HIS A 28 -4.33 -8.66 6.42
N GLY A 29 -4.78 -7.40 6.36
CA GLY A 29 -4.94 -6.50 7.51
C GLY A 29 -3.72 -5.65 7.85
N GLY A 30 -2.54 -5.94 7.27
CA GLY A 30 -1.36 -5.08 7.40
C GLY A 30 -1.47 -3.78 6.61
N LEU A 31 -0.45 -2.93 6.74
CA LEU A 31 -0.38 -1.63 6.07
C LEU A 31 0.63 -1.67 4.93
N GLY A 32 0.19 -1.26 3.74
CA GLY A 32 1.00 -1.21 2.53
C GLY A 32 1.30 0.23 2.11
N SER A 33 2.55 0.49 1.76
CA SER A 33 2.99 1.79 1.26
C SER A 33 2.72 1.93 -0.23
N LEU A 34 2.07 3.03 -0.61
CA LEU A 34 1.72 3.31 -2.01
C LEU A 34 2.64 4.38 -2.59
N TYR A 35 2.81 5.50 -1.87
CA TYR A 35 3.57 6.64 -2.37
C TYR A 35 4.11 7.52 -1.25
N PHE A 36 5.33 8.02 -1.45
CA PHE A 36 5.89 9.13 -0.70
C PHE A 36 6.66 10.03 -1.67
N GLY A 37 6.33 11.32 -1.70
CA GLY A 37 6.98 12.26 -2.60
C GLY A 37 6.25 13.58 -2.71
N ALA A 38 6.39 14.24 -3.87
CA ALA A 38 5.76 15.52 -4.16
C ALA A 38 4.24 15.48 -3.96
N ALA A 39 3.67 16.61 -3.52
CA ALA A 39 2.24 16.73 -3.27
C ALA A 39 1.43 16.33 -4.52
N LEU A 40 0.56 15.33 -4.34
CA LEU A 40 -0.40 14.88 -5.33
C LEU A 40 -1.77 15.47 -5.02
N ARG A 41 -2.50 15.84 -6.07
CA ARG A 41 -3.89 16.25 -5.92
C ARG A 41 -4.73 15.05 -5.51
N ASP A 42 -5.51 15.21 -4.45
CA ASP A 42 -6.42 14.17 -3.99
C ASP A 42 -7.50 13.85 -5.04
N ARG A 43 -7.86 12.56 -5.12
CA ARG A 43 -8.83 12.00 -6.06
C ARG A 43 -9.47 10.75 -5.46
N GLU A 44 -10.53 10.25 -6.09
CA GLU A 44 -11.13 8.96 -5.70
C GLU A 44 -10.13 7.81 -5.91
N GLY A 45 -9.50 7.37 -4.82
CA GLY A 45 -8.68 6.16 -4.78
C GLY A 45 -7.24 6.28 -5.31
N PHE A 46 -6.32 5.61 -4.61
CA PHE A 46 -4.91 5.43 -5.00
C PHE A 46 -4.48 3.96 -5.08
N GLU A 47 -5.42 3.02 -5.06
CA GLU A 47 -5.20 1.56 -5.03
C GLU A 47 -4.43 1.07 -6.27
N HIS A 48 -4.56 1.77 -7.39
CA HIS A 48 -3.78 1.50 -8.61
C HIS A 48 -2.25 1.66 -8.43
N LEU A 49 -1.78 2.34 -7.38
CA LEU A 49 -0.35 2.42 -7.02
C LEU A 49 0.13 1.18 -6.27
N PHE A 50 -0.78 0.29 -5.88
CA PHE A 50 -0.43 -0.93 -5.18
C PHE A 50 0.18 -1.93 -6.17
N GLU A 51 1.49 -2.10 -6.06
CA GLU A 51 2.25 -3.00 -6.91
C GLU A 51 2.32 -4.40 -6.29
N ARG A 52 1.97 -5.38 -7.11
CA ARG A 52 2.16 -6.81 -6.84
C ARG A 52 2.92 -7.42 -7.99
N ALA A 53 3.85 -8.29 -7.68
CA ALA A 53 4.67 -8.95 -8.69
C ALA A 53 4.86 -10.42 -8.31
N HIS A 54 4.61 -11.30 -9.26
CA HIS A 54 5.06 -12.67 -9.13
C HIS A 54 6.58 -12.72 -9.11
N ARG A 55 7.13 -13.34 -8.08
CA ARG A 55 8.56 -13.60 -7.94
C ARG A 55 8.73 -15.09 -7.63
N GLY A 56 9.54 -15.78 -8.43
CA GLY A 56 9.86 -17.18 -8.17
C GLY A 56 10.55 -17.32 -6.82
N MET A 57 10.30 -18.45 -6.13
CA MET A 57 10.85 -18.74 -4.80
C MET A 57 10.40 -17.79 -3.67
N SER A 58 9.34 -17.00 -3.86
CA SER A 58 8.75 -16.17 -2.80
C SER A 58 7.56 -16.87 -2.13
N ALA A 59 7.46 -16.75 -0.80
CA ALA A 59 6.28 -17.18 -0.06
C ALA A 59 5.11 -16.21 -0.31
N CYS A 60 3.92 -16.75 -0.55
CA CYS A 60 2.71 -15.97 -0.74
C CYS A 60 1.75 -16.18 0.45
N VAL A 61 1.10 -15.11 0.89
CA VAL A 61 0.20 -15.14 2.06
C VAL A 61 -1.05 -15.98 1.77
N PHE A 62 -1.59 -15.88 0.56
CA PHE A 62 -2.78 -16.57 0.13
C PHE A 62 -2.42 -17.73 -0.79
N ALA A 63 -2.96 -18.92 -0.53
CA ALA A 63 -2.61 -20.15 -1.27
C ALA A 63 -3.02 -20.09 -2.76
N ASP A 64 -4.03 -19.30 -3.08
CA ASP A 64 -4.56 -19.07 -4.43
C ASP A 64 -3.89 -17.88 -5.16
N SER A 65 -3.02 -17.13 -4.49
CA SER A 65 -2.24 -16.04 -5.08
C SER A 65 -0.79 -16.45 -5.30
N ARG A 66 -0.23 -16.00 -6.43
CA ARG A 66 1.20 -16.17 -6.77
C ARG A 66 1.98 -14.86 -6.76
N ASP A 67 1.30 -13.74 -6.56
CA ASP A 67 1.82 -12.38 -6.67
C ASP A 67 1.71 -11.60 -5.35
N TYR A 68 1.17 -12.21 -4.30
CA TYR A 68 0.99 -11.61 -2.98
C TYR A 68 2.05 -12.11 -1.98
N SER A 69 3.28 -11.63 -2.16
CA SER A 69 4.40 -11.89 -1.24
C SER A 69 4.69 -10.67 -0.37
N LEU A 70 4.79 -10.86 0.94
CA LEU A 70 5.16 -9.79 1.89
C LEU A 70 6.61 -9.30 1.69
N ASP A 71 7.47 -10.14 1.11
CA ASP A 71 8.85 -9.78 0.75
C ASP A 71 8.89 -8.80 -0.43
N ALA A 72 7.94 -8.90 -1.36
CA ALA A 72 7.87 -8.04 -2.53
C ALA A 72 6.99 -6.79 -2.33
N ILE A 73 5.97 -6.89 -1.48
CA ILE A 73 5.06 -5.78 -1.18
C ILE A 73 5.78 -4.75 -0.32
N ARG A 74 5.64 -3.47 -0.67
CA ARG A 74 6.07 -2.34 0.16
C ARG A 74 5.18 -2.26 1.39
N GLN A 75 5.70 -2.66 2.55
CA GLN A 75 4.99 -2.63 3.83
C GLN A 75 5.36 -1.37 4.62
N GLU A 76 4.42 -0.82 5.39
CA GLU A 76 4.68 0.30 6.30
C GLU A 76 5.39 -0.12 7.59
N LEU A 77 5.06 -1.31 8.10
CA LEU A 77 5.69 -1.89 9.29
C LEU A 77 5.87 -3.41 9.09
N PRO A 78 6.93 -3.85 8.41
CA PRO A 78 7.14 -5.27 8.11
C PRO A 78 7.51 -6.07 9.37
N THR A 79 7.01 -7.30 9.44
CA THR A 79 7.40 -8.30 10.44
C THR A 79 8.13 -9.47 9.80
N TYR A 80 9.04 -10.08 10.55
CA TYR A 80 9.77 -11.27 10.10
C TYR A 80 8.99 -12.55 10.44
N GLY A 81 8.97 -13.51 9.51
CA GLY A 81 8.41 -14.85 9.71
C GLY A 81 6.90 -14.98 9.48
N SER A 82 6.27 -13.91 9.01
CA SER A 82 4.86 -13.84 8.59
C SER A 82 4.68 -14.06 7.10
#